data_AF-A0A7S3LDZ8-F1
#
_entry.id   AF-A0A7S3LDZ8-F1
#
_cell.length_a   1.000
_cell.length_b   1.000
_cell.length_c   1.000
_cell.angle_alpha   90.00
_cell.angle_beta   90.00
_cell.angle_gamma   90.00
#
_symmetry.space_group_name_H-M   'P 1'
#
loop_
_entity.id
_entity.type
_entity.pdbx_description
1 polymer ?
#
loop_
_entity_poly.entity_id
_entity_poly.type
_entity_poly.pdbx_seq_one_letter_code
_entity_poly.pdbx_strand_id
1 'polypeptide(L)'
;MARGKFNKRGGGPRLDAVSAEEIEIRNQRLADLEEERAARRAAEEEDGEEGAEGGDLEAINETKETESKPKADKKAAAEPTKAAVTTKAEHNKNIARLAEVRRRREEAEARRKAEEEAANQLEEERKKMAAMALEEAEEEAKSKKSSKKVIPKIDKIAAKKMKPALLKEALKERDLDIQGNAKQLLQRLLDYEAKR
;
A
#
# COMPACT_ATOMS: atom_id res chain seq x y z
N MET A 1 -40.91 27.86 4.66
CA MET A 1 -39.98 26.88 4.02
C MET A 1 -39.30 26.08 5.13
N ALA A 2 -39.63 24.80 5.26
CA ALA A 2 -39.09 23.92 6.29
C ALA A 2 -37.65 23.50 5.94
N ARG A 3 -36.68 23.80 6.81
CA ARG A 3 -35.30 23.34 6.67
C ARG A 3 -35.25 21.85 7.01
N GLY A 4 -34.92 21.02 6.03
CA GLY A 4 -34.82 19.57 6.16
C GLY A 4 -33.86 19.16 7.30
N LYS A 5 -34.36 18.33 8.21
CA LYS A 5 -33.56 17.60 9.21
C LYS A 5 -32.66 16.61 8.47
N PHE A 6 -31.42 17.00 8.21
CA PHE A 6 -30.42 16.10 7.64
C PHE A 6 -30.09 15.02 8.68
N ASN A 7 -30.50 13.79 8.42
CA ASN A 7 -30.20 12.64 9.26
C ASN A 7 -28.67 12.43 9.29
N LYS A 8 -28.03 12.75 10.42
CA LYS A 8 -26.63 12.40 10.75
C LYS A 8 -26.46 10.89 10.95
N ARG A 9 -26.77 10.09 9.92
CA ARG A 9 -26.44 8.66 9.94
C ARG A 9 -24.99 8.50 9.47
N GLY A 10 -24.11 8.09 10.39
CA GLY A 10 -22.97 7.23 10.01
C GLY A 10 -21.57 7.84 9.97
N GLY A 11 -21.30 8.99 10.58
CA GLY A 11 -19.92 9.49 10.75
C GLY A 11 -19.32 9.08 12.09
N GLY A 12 -19.08 7.78 12.32
CA GLY A 12 -18.35 7.34 13.50
C GLY A 12 -16.94 7.95 13.57
N PRO A 13 -16.32 8.04 14.76
CA PRO A 13 -14.98 8.59 14.90
C PRO A 13 -14.02 7.82 13.99
N ARG A 14 -13.33 8.55 13.10
CA ARG A 14 -12.25 7.98 12.30
C ARG A 14 -11.12 7.67 13.28
N LEU A 15 -10.93 6.39 13.56
CA LEU A 15 -9.74 5.92 14.26
C LEU A 15 -8.59 6.08 13.26
N ASP A 16 -7.77 7.10 13.45
CA ASP A 16 -6.52 7.24 12.73
C ASP A 16 -5.63 6.06 13.11
N ALA A 17 -5.02 5.40 12.12
CA ALA A 17 -4.17 4.23 12.36
C ALA A 17 -3.00 4.64 13.28
N VAL A 18 -2.81 3.91 14.38
CA VAL A 18 -1.94 4.36 15.48
C VAL A 18 -0.55 3.73 15.39
N SER A 19 -0.37 2.71 14.54
CA SER A 19 0.92 2.02 14.32
C SER A 19 1.21 1.75 12.84
N ALA A 20 2.50 1.62 12.51
CA ALA A 20 2.95 1.30 11.16
C ALA A 20 2.43 -0.07 10.68
N GLU A 21 2.39 -1.06 11.57
CA GLU A 21 1.84 -2.39 11.30
C GLU A 21 0.35 -2.35 10.96
N GLU A 22 -0.42 -1.49 11.61
CA GLU A 22 -1.86 -1.32 11.32
C GLU A 22 -2.09 -0.68 9.94
N ILE A 23 -1.21 0.23 9.51
CA ILE A 23 -1.24 0.83 8.17
C ILE A 23 -0.91 -0.20 7.10
N GLU A 24 0.09 -1.05 7.33
CA GLU A 24 0.46 -2.13 6.40
C GLU A 24 -0.68 -3.14 6.21
N ILE A 25 -1.31 -3.59 7.30
CA ILE A 25 -2.46 -4.50 7.25
C ILE A 25 -3.64 -3.84 6.51
N ARG A 26 -3.87 -2.55 6.72
CA ARG A 26 -4.93 -1.81 6.00
C ARG A 26 -4.63 -1.70 4.51
N ASN A 27 -3.38 -1.41 4.14
CA ASN A 27 -2.97 -1.29 2.75
C ASN A 27 -3.07 -2.63 2.02
N GLN A 28 -2.69 -3.73 2.68
CA GLN A 28 -2.86 -5.09 2.15
C GLN A 28 -4.34 -5.38 1.87
N ARG A 29 -5.23 -5.14 2.84
CA ARG A 29 -6.68 -5.34 2.64
C ARG A 29 -7.27 -4.46 1.53
N LEU A 30 -6.75 -3.25 1.35
CA LEU A 30 -7.19 -2.37 0.26
C LEU A 30 -6.71 -2.89 -1.10
N ALA A 31 -5.48 -3.40 -1.18
CA ALA A 31 -4.95 -4.03 -2.38
C ALA A 31 -5.75 -5.29 -2.76
N ASP A 32 -6.03 -6.17 -1.79
CA ASP A 32 -6.83 -7.38 -2.02
C ASP A 32 -8.23 -7.03 -2.57
N LEU A 33 -8.88 -6.00 -2.02
CA LEU A 33 -10.20 -5.53 -2.51
C LEU A 33 -10.15 -4.86 -3.88
N GLU A 34 -9.01 -4.27 -4.26
CA GLU A 34 -8.80 -3.71 -5.59
C GLU A 34 -8.52 -4.80 -6.62
N GLU A 35 -7.76 -5.83 -6.25
CA GLU A 35 -7.56 -7.04 -7.05
C GLU A 35 -8.87 -7.78 -7.28
N GLU A 36 -9.70 -7.99 -6.24
CA GLU A 36 -11.03 -8.58 -6.41
C GLU A 36 -11.94 -7.76 -7.34
N ARG A 37 -11.88 -6.42 -7.23
CA ARG A 37 -12.64 -5.54 -8.13
C ARG A 37 -12.11 -5.58 -9.55
N ALA A 38 -10.79 -5.68 -9.73
CA ALA A 38 -10.16 -5.84 -11.03
C ALA A 38 -10.51 -7.19 -11.65
N ALA A 39 -10.48 -8.27 -10.86
CA ALA A 39 -10.86 -9.61 -11.29
C ALA A 39 -12.34 -9.69 -11.70
N ARG A 40 -13.26 -9.03 -10.98
CA ARG A 40 -14.67 -8.96 -11.40
C ARG A 40 -14.85 -8.16 -12.70
N ARG A 41 -14.11 -7.08 -12.91
CA ARG A 41 -14.14 -6.34 -14.17
C ARG A 41 -13.55 -7.15 -15.33
N ALA A 42 -12.46 -7.86 -15.08
CA ALA A 42 -11.82 -8.72 -16.07
C ALA A 42 -12.72 -9.90 -16.43
N ALA A 43 -13.34 -10.56 -15.45
CA ALA A 43 -14.31 -11.63 -15.69
C ALA A 43 -15.56 -11.12 -16.43
N GLU A 44 -16.05 -9.92 -16.13
CA GLU A 44 -17.19 -9.30 -16.85
C GLU A 44 -16.80 -8.87 -18.29
N GLU A 45 -15.52 -8.59 -18.54
CA GLU A 45 -14.98 -8.29 -19.88
C GLU A 45 -14.67 -9.57 -20.68
N GLU A 46 -14.38 -10.69 -20.00
CA GLU A 46 -14.13 -12.02 -20.57
C GLU A 46 -15.44 -12.81 -20.84
N ASP A 47 -16.48 -12.65 -20.02
CA ASP A 47 -17.84 -13.22 -20.23
C ASP A 47 -18.74 -12.36 -21.13
N GLY A 48 -18.18 -11.32 -21.77
CA GLY A 48 -18.88 -10.49 -22.76
C GLY A 48 -19.08 -11.16 -24.12
N GLU A 49 -18.49 -12.34 -24.34
CA GLU A 49 -18.57 -13.11 -25.58
C GLU A 49 -19.07 -14.53 -25.28
N GLU A 50 -20.38 -14.73 -25.50
CA GLU A 50 -21.15 -15.99 -25.46
C GLU A 50 -21.87 -16.37 -24.15
N GLY A 51 -23.20 -16.44 -24.27
CA GLY A 51 -23.93 -17.57 -23.70
C GLY A 51 -24.66 -17.33 -22.38
N ALA A 52 -25.95 -17.04 -22.49
CA ALA A 52 -26.89 -17.28 -21.40
C ALA A 52 -27.00 -18.79 -21.09
N GLU A 53 -26.52 -19.21 -19.93
CA GLU A 53 -26.85 -20.49 -19.27
C GLU A 53 -26.76 -20.23 -17.76
N GLY A 54 -27.88 -20.19 -17.04
CA GLY A 54 -28.47 -21.40 -16.46
C GLY A 54 -27.99 -21.50 -15.02
N GLY A 55 -28.87 -21.13 -14.08
CA GLY A 55 -28.50 -20.77 -12.72
C GLY A 55 -28.06 -21.93 -11.82
N ASP A 56 -27.38 -21.55 -10.74
CA ASP A 56 -27.57 -22.18 -9.43
C ASP A 56 -27.22 -21.16 -8.34
N LEU A 57 -28.24 -20.56 -7.75
CA LEU A 57 -28.14 -19.65 -6.61
C LEU A 57 -28.99 -20.27 -5.51
N GLU A 58 -28.46 -21.34 -4.92
CA GLU A 58 -29.05 -21.97 -3.76
C GLU A 58 -29.11 -21.00 -2.58
N ALA A 59 -30.34 -20.84 -2.11
CA ALA A 59 -30.75 -20.59 -0.74
C ALA A 59 -30.18 -19.35 -0.04
N ILE A 60 -31.05 -18.37 0.20
CA ILE A 60 -31.54 -18.02 1.55
C ILE A 60 -32.63 -16.94 1.43
N ASN A 61 -33.80 -17.28 1.98
CA ASN A 61 -34.94 -16.45 2.41
C ASN A 61 -36.25 -16.59 1.63
N GLU A 62 -37.04 -17.56 2.12
CA GLU A 62 -38.47 -17.68 1.95
C GLU A 62 -39.27 -16.47 2.49
N THR A 63 -40.48 -16.34 1.96
CA THR A 63 -41.65 -15.60 2.47
C THR A 63 -41.79 -14.11 2.12
N LYS A 64 -42.44 -13.85 0.97
CA LYS A 64 -43.84 -13.35 0.97
C LYS A 64 -44.34 -13.16 -0.46
N GLU A 65 -45.28 -14.04 -0.82
CA GLU A 65 -46.17 -13.92 -1.97
C GLU A 65 -47.08 -12.69 -1.82
N THR A 66 -47.18 -11.87 -2.87
CA THR A 66 -48.45 -11.30 -3.38
C THR A 66 -48.27 -10.89 -4.85
N GLU A 67 -48.85 -11.71 -5.72
CA GLU A 67 -49.63 -11.37 -6.93
C GLU A 67 -49.06 -10.45 -8.03
N SER A 68 -48.66 -11.12 -9.12
CA SER A 68 -49.19 -11.00 -10.51
C SER A 68 -49.17 -9.64 -11.24
N LYS A 69 -48.20 -9.46 -12.16
CA LYS A 69 -48.43 -9.00 -13.55
C LYS A 69 -47.39 -9.60 -14.52
N PRO A 70 -47.78 -10.16 -15.68
CA PRO A 70 -46.87 -10.78 -16.63
C PRO A 70 -46.03 -9.75 -17.39
N LYS A 71 -44.74 -10.07 -17.57
CA LYS A 71 -43.81 -9.39 -18.46
C LYS A 71 -44.31 -9.54 -19.91
N ALA A 72 -44.64 -8.43 -20.56
CA ALA A 72 -44.79 -8.39 -22.01
C ALA A 72 -43.43 -8.15 -22.62
N ASP A 73 -42.94 -9.17 -23.32
CA ASP A 73 -41.80 -9.12 -24.21
C ASP A 73 -41.91 -7.96 -25.21
N LYS A 74 -40.95 -7.04 -25.14
CA LYS A 74 -40.54 -6.22 -26.28
C LYS A 74 -39.07 -6.46 -26.56
N LYS A 75 -38.76 -7.68 -27.02
CA LYS A 75 -37.64 -7.92 -27.94
C LYS A 75 -37.99 -7.20 -29.25
N ALA A 76 -37.69 -5.91 -29.32
CA ALA A 76 -37.54 -5.24 -30.60
C ALA A 76 -36.24 -5.77 -31.20
N ALA A 77 -36.37 -6.69 -32.15
CA ALA A 77 -35.29 -7.05 -33.05
C ALA A 77 -34.77 -5.76 -33.70
N ALA A 78 -33.58 -5.32 -33.31
CA ALA A 78 -32.91 -4.22 -33.98
C ALA A 78 -32.51 -4.71 -35.37
N GLU A 79 -33.25 -4.28 -36.39
CA GLU A 79 -32.83 -4.41 -37.78
C GLU A 79 -31.42 -3.81 -37.95
N PRO A 80 -30.52 -4.42 -38.74
CA PRO A 80 -29.23 -3.82 -39.03
C PRO A 80 -29.48 -2.53 -39.80
N THR A 81 -29.34 -1.38 -39.13
CA THR A 81 -29.45 -0.07 -39.75
C THR A 81 -28.43 -0.01 -40.88
N LYS A 82 -28.92 -0.06 -42.12
CA LYS A 82 -28.11 0.10 -43.34
C LYS A 82 -27.18 1.29 -43.14
N ALA A 83 -25.86 1.06 -43.18
CA ALA A 83 -24.86 2.09 -42.96
C ALA A 83 -25.17 3.29 -43.86
N ALA A 84 -25.65 4.38 -43.26
CA ALA A 84 -25.94 5.60 -43.97
C ALA A 84 -24.62 6.06 -44.60
N VAL A 85 -24.61 6.15 -45.93
CA VAL A 85 -23.48 6.70 -46.68
C VAL A 85 -23.28 8.13 -46.19
N THR A 86 -22.30 8.32 -45.30
CA THR A 86 -21.98 9.62 -44.73
C THR A 86 -21.62 10.54 -45.87
N THR A 87 -22.26 11.70 -45.95
CA THR A 87 -21.91 12.72 -46.95
C THR A 87 -20.43 13.11 -46.79
N LYS A 88 -19.77 13.60 -47.85
CA LYS A 88 -18.34 14.02 -47.78
C LYS A 88 -18.08 15.00 -46.63
N ALA A 89 -19.05 15.85 -46.30
CA ALA A 89 -18.98 16.79 -45.19
C ALA A 89 -19.00 16.11 -43.81
N GLU A 90 -19.80 15.05 -43.63
CA GLU A 90 -19.85 14.27 -42.40
C GLU A 90 -18.61 13.39 -42.22
N HIS A 91 -18.10 12.83 -43.32
CA HIS A 91 -16.83 12.10 -43.31
C HIS A 91 -15.68 12.97 -42.83
N ASN A 92 -15.57 14.21 -43.32
CA ASN A 92 -14.52 15.15 -42.88
C ASN A 92 -14.68 15.55 -41.40
N LYS A 93 -15.91 15.74 -40.92
CA LYS A 93 -16.19 15.98 -39.49
C LYS A 93 -15.81 14.77 -38.63
N ASN A 94 -16.05 13.56 -39.11
CA ASN A 94 -15.68 12.34 -38.41
C ASN A 94 -14.16 12.16 -38.36
N ILE A 95 -13.44 12.45 -39.44
CA ILE A 95 -11.97 12.46 -39.44
C ILE A 95 -11.43 13.50 -38.45
N ALA A 96 -11.99 14.71 -38.42
CA ALA A 96 -11.57 15.74 -37.47
C ALA A 96 -11.77 15.31 -36.02
N ARG A 97 -12.91 14.68 -35.70
CA ARG A 97 -13.18 14.12 -34.36
C ARG A 97 -12.23 12.98 -34.00
N LEU A 98 -11.91 12.09 -34.95
CA LEU A 98 -10.97 11.00 -34.72
C LEU A 98 -9.54 11.53 -34.50
N ALA A 99 -9.12 12.57 -35.21
CA ALA A 99 -7.84 13.23 -35.01
C ALA A 99 -7.74 13.87 -33.62
N GLU A 100 -8.82 14.53 -33.16
CA GLU A 100 -8.87 15.10 -31.80
C GLU A 100 -8.78 14.00 -30.72
N VAL A 101 -9.50 12.89 -30.88
CA VAL A 101 -9.44 11.76 -29.95
C VAL A 101 -8.04 11.14 -29.91
N ARG A 102 -7.39 10.97 -31.08
CA ARG A 102 -6.00 10.51 -31.15
C ARG A 102 -5.06 11.47 -30.42
N ARG A 103 -5.21 12.78 -30.63
CA ARG A 103 -4.41 13.80 -29.92
C ARG A 103 -4.57 13.71 -28.40
N ARG A 104 -5.81 13.50 -27.91
CA ARG A 104 -6.07 13.34 -26.47
C ARG A 104 -5.46 12.06 -25.91
N ARG A 105 -5.45 10.97 -26.69
CA ARG A 105 -4.82 9.70 -26.28
C ARG A 105 -3.29 9.83 -26.24
N GLU A 106 -2.69 10.42 -27.27
CA GLU A 106 -1.25 10.68 -27.33
C GLU A 106 -0.80 11.60 -26.19
N GLU A 107 -1.57 12.64 -25.85
CA GLU A 107 -1.27 13.53 -24.72
C GLU A 107 -1.38 12.82 -23.36
N ALA A 108 -2.37 11.93 -23.20
CA ALA A 108 -2.52 11.13 -21.98
C ALA A 108 -1.41 10.08 -21.84
N GLU A 109 -1.02 9.41 -22.92
CA GLU A 109 0.08 8.44 -22.95
C GLU A 109 1.43 9.14 -22.73
N ALA A 110 1.66 10.30 -23.35
CA ALA A 110 2.85 11.10 -23.12
C ALA A 110 2.95 11.55 -21.65
N ARG A 111 1.82 11.94 -21.04
CA ARG A 111 1.78 12.30 -19.62
C ARG A 111 2.06 11.10 -18.71
N ARG A 112 1.44 9.94 -18.98
CA ARG A 112 1.69 8.70 -18.23
C ARG A 112 3.16 8.29 -18.32
N LYS A 113 3.75 8.38 -19.52
CA LYS A 113 5.15 8.02 -19.75
C LYS A 113 6.11 8.99 -19.06
N ALA A 114 5.83 10.30 -19.07
CA ALA A 114 6.63 11.29 -18.35
C ALA A 114 6.56 11.12 -16.82
N GLU A 115 5.38 10.77 -16.28
CA GLU A 115 5.21 10.47 -14.85
C GLU A 115 5.96 9.18 -14.45
N GLU A 116 5.95 8.15 -15.30
CA GLU A 116 6.69 6.90 -15.09
C GLU A 116 8.22 7.10 -15.16
N GLU A 117 8.70 7.87 -16.15
CA GLU A 117 10.14 8.21 -16.26
C GLU A 117 10.62 9.05 -15.07
N ALA A 118 9.80 9.99 -14.57
CA ALA A 118 10.12 10.76 -13.36
C ALA A 118 10.14 9.87 -12.10
N ALA A 119 9.22 8.92 -11.97
CA ALA A 119 9.20 7.96 -10.86
C ALA A 119 10.44 7.06 -10.88
N ASN A 120 10.82 6.54 -12.06
CA ASN A 120 12.02 5.72 -12.23
C ASN A 120 13.30 6.49 -11.89
N GLN A 121 13.40 7.77 -12.27
CA GLN A 121 14.54 8.63 -11.90
C GLN A 121 14.63 8.82 -10.38
N LEU A 122 13.51 9.08 -9.70
CA LEU A 122 13.48 9.22 -8.24
C LEU A 122 13.83 7.90 -7.53
N GLU A 123 13.40 6.76 -8.06
CA GLU A 123 13.80 5.44 -7.52
C GLU A 123 15.29 5.16 -7.73
N GLU A 124 15.84 5.49 -8.89
CA GLU A 124 17.27 5.35 -9.15
C GLU A 124 18.10 6.26 -8.24
N GLU A 125 17.66 7.51 -8.02
CA GLU A 125 18.29 8.42 -7.07
C GLU A 125 18.22 7.88 -5.64
N ARG A 126 17.08 7.33 -5.22
CA ARG A 126 16.96 6.68 -3.91
C ARG A 126 17.86 5.45 -3.78
N LYS A 127 17.95 4.61 -4.82
CA LYS A 127 18.85 3.44 -4.84
C LYS A 127 20.32 3.87 -4.79
N LYS A 128 20.71 4.92 -5.53
CA LYS A 128 22.07 5.47 -5.49
C LYS A 128 22.43 6.07 -4.13
N MET A 129 21.52 6.83 -3.51
CA MET A 129 21.70 7.38 -2.16
C MET A 129 21.80 6.28 -1.10
N ALA A 130 20.99 5.22 -1.22
CA ALA A 130 21.06 4.06 -0.32
C ALA A 130 22.36 3.28 -0.49
N ALA A 131 22.87 3.13 -1.72
CA ALA A 131 24.15 2.47 -1.99
C ALA A 131 25.34 3.27 -1.44
N MET A 132 25.35 4.59 -1.61
CA MET A 132 26.39 5.46 -1.02
C MET A 132 26.36 5.41 0.52
N ALA A 133 25.17 5.40 1.14
CA ALA A 133 25.05 5.28 2.58
C ALA A 133 25.56 3.93 3.13
N LEU A 134 25.44 2.85 2.35
CA LEU A 134 25.98 1.53 2.70
C LEU A 134 27.50 1.47 2.55
N GLU A 135 28.07 2.05 1.48
CA GLU A 135 29.54 2.13 1.33
C GLU A 135 30.19 2.99 2.42
N GLU A 136 29.59 4.12 2.78
CA GLU A 136 30.09 5.00 3.84
C GLU A 136 30.06 4.31 5.22
N ALA A 137 29.01 3.50 5.48
CA ALA A 137 28.93 2.68 6.69
C ALA A 137 29.96 1.53 6.70
N GLU A 138 30.33 0.97 5.53
CA GLU A 138 31.30 -0.12 5.41
C GLU A 138 32.75 0.37 5.54
N GLU A 139 33.08 1.56 5.03
CA GLU A 139 34.40 2.20 5.27
C GLU A 139 34.59 2.61 6.74
N GLU A 140 33.54 3.09 7.41
CA GLU A 140 33.58 3.31 8.87
C GLU A 140 33.79 2.01 9.66
N ALA A 141 33.24 0.88 9.20
CA ALA A 141 33.41 -0.42 9.85
C ALA A 141 34.81 -1.00 9.66
N LYS A 142 35.46 -0.75 8.50
CA LYS A 142 36.85 -1.19 8.23
C LYS A 142 37.88 -0.33 8.96
N SER A 143 37.67 0.98 9.11
CA SER A 143 38.56 1.85 9.89
C SER A 143 38.48 1.61 11.41
N LYS A 144 37.34 1.13 11.93
CA LYS A 144 37.19 0.72 13.36
C LYS A 144 37.76 -0.66 13.69
N LYS A 145 38.16 -1.49 12.71
CA LYS A 145 38.69 -2.85 12.94
C LYS A 145 40.19 -2.88 13.28
N SER A 146 40.93 -1.78 13.06
CA SER A 146 42.34 -1.64 13.47
C SER A 146 42.54 -0.84 14.77
N SER A 147 41.50 -0.18 15.29
CA SER A 147 41.50 0.43 16.62
C SER A 147 40.78 -0.49 17.62
N LYS A 148 41.55 -1.18 18.46
CA LYS A 148 41.10 -1.91 19.66
C LYS A 148 39.90 -1.19 20.29
N LYS A 149 38.68 -1.75 20.20
CA LYS A 149 37.42 -1.13 20.66
C LYS A 149 37.60 -0.44 22.01
N VAL A 150 37.79 0.89 22.00
CA VAL A 150 37.83 1.68 23.24
C VAL A 150 36.38 1.86 23.65
N ILE A 151 35.83 0.86 24.36
CA ILE A 151 34.49 0.96 24.93
C ILE A 151 34.48 2.18 25.85
N PRO A 152 33.56 3.15 25.71
CA PRO A 152 33.54 4.32 26.58
C PRO A 152 33.35 3.92 28.05
N LYS A 153 34.11 4.54 28.97
CA LYS A 153 33.97 4.32 30.41
C LYS A 153 32.58 4.80 30.86
N ILE A 154 31.87 3.99 31.63
CA ILE A 154 30.54 4.36 32.14
C ILE A 154 30.68 4.95 33.55
N ASP A 155 30.12 6.13 33.76
CA ASP A 155 30.08 6.76 35.08
C ASP A 155 29.23 5.96 36.08
N LYS A 156 29.63 5.95 37.35
CA LYS A 156 28.94 5.22 38.44
C LYS A 156 27.46 5.58 38.57
N ILE A 157 27.11 6.84 38.27
CA ILE A 157 25.74 7.35 38.31
C ILE A 157 24.94 6.80 37.13
N ALA A 158 25.54 6.78 35.93
CA ALA A 158 24.91 6.22 34.74
C ALA A 158 24.65 4.72 34.90
N ALA A 159 25.65 3.96 35.38
CA ALA A 159 25.50 2.53 35.68
C ALA A 159 24.34 2.24 36.65
N LYS A 160 24.13 3.09 37.67
CA LYS A 160 23.02 2.94 38.63
C LYS A 160 21.63 3.24 38.05
N LYS A 161 21.55 4.08 37.01
CA LYS A 161 20.29 4.47 36.35
C LYS A 161 19.91 3.55 35.19
N MET A 162 20.84 2.70 34.73
CA MET A 162 20.59 1.76 33.64
C MET A 162 19.55 0.72 34.03
N LYS A 163 18.66 0.40 33.10
CA LYS A 163 17.72 -0.72 33.25
C LYS A 163 18.50 -2.05 33.23
N PRO A 164 17.99 -3.13 33.85
CA PRO A 164 18.67 -4.43 33.85
C PRO A 164 18.97 -4.99 32.45
N ALA A 165 18.13 -4.69 31.45
CA ALA A 165 18.41 -5.04 30.06
C ALA A 165 19.67 -4.34 29.53
N LEU A 166 19.77 -3.02 29.76
CA LEU A 166 20.94 -2.21 29.37
C LEU A 166 22.20 -2.59 30.15
N LEU A 167 22.07 -3.02 31.42
CA LEU A 167 23.20 -3.56 32.18
C LEU A 167 23.73 -4.85 31.55
N LYS A 168 22.85 -5.74 31.06
CA LYS A 168 23.27 -6.96 30.36
C LYS A 168 23.94 -6.65 29.04
N GLU A 169 23.44 -5.69 28.27
CA GLU A 169 24.07 -5.22 27.03
C GLU A 169 25.46 -4.64 27.31
N ALA A 170 25.58 -3.74 28.29
CA ALA A 170 26.86 -3.15 28.68
C ALA A 170 27.88 -4.19 29.18
N LEU A 171 27.43 -5.23 29.87
CA LEU A 171 28.28 -6.36 30.28
C LEU A 171 28.66 -7.24 29.10
N LYS A 172 27.73 -7.51 28.17
CA LYS A 172 27.98 -8.28 26.95
C LYS A 172 28.99 -7.59 26.02
N GLU A 173 28.91 -6.27 25.89
CA GLU A 173 29.89 -5.47 25.14
C GLU A 173 31.30 -5.52 25.74
N ARG A 174 31.40 -5.74 27.05
CA ARG A 174 32.65 -5.83 27.82
C ARG A 174 33.11 -7.28 28.05
N ASP A 175 32.45 -8.25 27.42
CA ASP A 175 32.72 -9.69 27.58
C ASP A 175 32.67 -10.18 29.05
N LEU A 176 31.76 -9.64 29.86
CA LEU A 176 31.51 -10.02 31.25
C LEU A 176 30.27 -10.91 31.39
N ASP A 177 30.19 -11.68 32.48
CA ASP A 177 29.05 -12.55 32.78
C ASP A 177 27.74 -11.78 33.03
N ILE A 178 26.70 -12.16 32.27
CA ILE A 178 25.35 -11.57 32.25
C ILE A 178 24.35 -12.24 33.21
N GLN A 179 24.75 -13.31 33.91
CA GLN A 179 23.84 -14.06 34.79
C GLN A 179 23.67 -13.38 36.16
N GLY A 180 22.45 -13.40 36.70
CA GLY A 180 22.15 -12.95 38.06
C GLY A 180 21.21 -11.75 38.17
N ASN A 181 21.07 -11.25 39.40
CA ASN A 181 20.20 -10.12 39.75
C ASN A 181 20.82 -8.77 39.31
N ALA A 182 20.01 -7.74 39.10
CA ALA A 182 20.43 -6.38 38.73
C ALA A 182 21.54 -5.82 39.63
N LYS A 183 21.50 -6.09 40.94
CA LYS A 183 22.58 -5.69 41.87
C LYS A 183 23.92 -6.35 41.55
N GLN A 184 23.91 -7.63 41.18
CA GLN A 184 25.12 -8.38 40.81
C GLN A 184 25.66 -7.88 39.47
N LEU A 185 24.80 -7.63 38.49
CA LEU A 185 25.18 -7.06 37.19
C LEU A 185 25.83 -5.68 37.36
N LEU A 186 25.23 -4.82 38.18
CA LEU A 186 25.75 -3.50 38.49
C LEU A 186 27.10 -3.58 39.20
N GLN A 187 27.24 -4.45 40.20
CA GLN A 187 28.49 -4.61 40.92
C GLN A 187 29.61 -5.08 39.99
N ARG A 188 29.37 -6.09 39.13
CA ARG A 188 30.36 -6.53 38.13
C ARG A 188 30.77 -5.41 37.18
N LEU A 189 29.81 -4.61 36.71
CA LEU A 189 30.10 -3.47 35.84
C LEU A 189 30.96 -2.43 36.56
N LEU A 190 30.64 -2.11 37.82
CA LEU A 190 31.43 -1.17 38.63
C LEU A 190 32.83 -1.71 38.94
N ASP A 191 32.96 -3.00 39.27
CA ASP A 191 34.24 -3.65 39.56
C ASP A 191 35.15 -3.67 38.33
N TYR A 192 34.59 -3.85 37.13
CA TYR A 192 35.33 -3.76 35.87
C TYR A 192 35.79 -2.32 35.59
N GLU A 193 34.90 -1.34 35.71
CA GLU A 193 35.26 0.08 35.50
C GLU A 193 36.25 0.59 36.56
N ALA A 194 36.25 0.02 37.77
CA ALA A 194 37.24 0.34 38.80
C ALA A 194 38.63 -0.26 38.54
N LYS A 195 38.71 -1.37 37.79
CA LYS A 195 39.96 -2.06 37.43
C LYS A 195 40.58 -1.55 36.11
N ARG A 196 39.94 -0.59 35.45
CA ARG A 196 40.29 -0.06 34.13
C ARG A 196 40.80 1.38 34.17
#